data_AF-A0A395IZQ3-F1
#
_entry.id   AF-A0A395IZQ3-F1
#
_cell.length_a   1.000
_cell.length_b   1.000
_cell.length_c   1.000
_cell.angle_alpha   90.00
_cell.angle_beta   90.00
_cell.angle_gamma   90.00
#
_symmetry.space_group_name_H-M   'P 1'
#
loop_
_entity.id
_entity.type
_entity.pdbx_description
1 polymer ?
#
loop_
_entity_poly.entity_id
_entity_poly.type
_entity_poly.pdbx_seq_one_letter_code
_entity_poly.pdbx_strand_id
1 'polypeptide(L)'
;MKLDTKAMRYLTAEDWRTLTAVEQGSKNHEVVPTKLIEQLSGLRGGVHRCISALAKVNLIARLKNAKYDGYRLTYGGLDYLALNTYRKRKDVYSVGNQIGVGKESDIFVVADEKGVQRVLKIHRLGRISFRTVKANRDYLRHRSSASWMHMSRLAALKEFTFMTALRENGFPVPEPLAQSRHTIVMSLIDAFPMRQISSVPDPASLYAELISMILRLAQYGLIHGDFNEFNILIKEEGNPKNPEEPVTLTPILIDFPQMVSVDHVNAEYYFDRDVNCIKRFFDRRFHFTSNEKGPFFKDARKLIGKDGVKRLDVSVEASGFSKRMAKELEAYMKAVGVDGDGEPGAERSDEDFDDEEDGDEEEEEEEEEEEAVEKHEGDHHTGPEQLSEDAAEKESKGDAGLLDDSNEELSLSSLKIKEKT
;
A
#
# COMPACT_ATOMS: atom_id res chain seq x y z
N MET A 1 11.51 -5.57 6.40
CA MET A 1 10.38 -6.42 6.85
C MET A 1 9.87 -7.22 5.67
N LYS A 2 10.03 -8.55 5.70
CA LYS A 2 9.63 -9.49 4.65
C LYS A 2 8.32 -10.19 5.07
N LEU A 3 7.49 -10.59 4.09
CA LEU A 3 6.30 -11.39 4.36
C LEU A 3 6.71 -12.84 4.61
N ASP A 4 6.39 -13.39 5.79
CA ASP A 4 6.51 -14.82 6.07
C ASP A 4 5.13 -15.43 6.30
N THR A 5 4.72 -16.38 5.46
CA THR A 5 3.41 -17.03 5.52
C THR A 5 3.42 -18.39 6.24
N LYS A 6 4.57 -18.88 6.73
CA LYS A 6 4.71 -20.22 7.34
C LYS A 6 3.76 -20.41 8.53
N ALA A 7 3.64 -19.40 9.40
CA ALA A 7 2.81 -19.49 10.60
C ALA A 7 1.29 -19.49 10.30
N MET A 8 0.88 -19.04 9.11
CA MET A 8 -0.53 -18.84 8.76
C MET A 8 -1.36 -20.14 8.83
N ARG A 9 -0.74 -21.28 8.53
CA ARG A 9 -1.39 -22.60 8.55
C ARG A 9 -1.67 -23.12 9.96
N TYR A 10 -0.98 -22.59 10.97
CA TYR A 10 -1.09 -23.03 12.36
C TYR A 10 -2.05 -22.16 13.19
N LEU A 11 -2.53 -21.04 12.64
CA LEU A 11 -3.46 -20.16 13.34
C LEU A 11 -4.87 -20.77 13.38
N THR A 12 -5.40 -20.90 14.59
CA THR A 12 -6.74 -21.39 14.86
C THR A 12 -7.81 -20.32 14.59
N ALA A 13 -9.08 -20.72 14.58
CA ALA A 13 -10.19 -19.78 14.46
C ALA A 13 -10.20 -18.71 15.56
N GLU A 14 -9.80 -19.07 16.79
CA GLU A 14 -9.71 -18.15 17.93
C GLU A 14 -8.56 -17.15 17.76
N ASP A 15 -7.43 -17.58 17.20
CA ASP A 15 -6.30 -16.69 16.90
C ASP A 15 -6.70 -15.64 15.87
N TRP A 16 -7.43 -16.04 14.82
CA TRP A 16 -7.95 -15.09 13.81
C TRP A 16 -8.95 -14.10 14.40
N ARG A 17 -9.83 -14.55 15.31
CA ARG A 17 -10.76 -13.65 16.01
C ARG A 17 -10.02 -12.67 16.91
N THR A 18 -9.03 -13.15 17.65
CA THR A 18 -8.17 -12.32 18.51
C THR A 18 -7.40 -11.28 17.69
N LEU A 19 -6.78 -11.68 16.58
CA LEU A 19 -6.05 -10.77 15.69
C LEU A 19 -6.97 -9.72 15.06
N THR A 20 -8.19 -10.11 14.68
CA THR A 20 -9.22 -9.18 14.17
C THR A 20 -9.65 -8.20 15.25
N ALA A 21 -9.80 -8.64 16.50
CA ALA A 21 -10.11 -7.78 17.63
C ALA A 21 -9.01 -6.74 17.88
N VAL A 22 -7.72 -7.11 17.75
CA VAL A 22 -6.60 -6.16 17.82
C VAL A 22 -6.69 -5.12 16.69
N GLU A 23 -7.01 -5.52 15.45
CA GLU A 23 -7.22 -4.57 14.35
C GLU A 23 -8.40 -3.61 14.61
N GLN A 24 -9.50 -4.12 15.15
CA GLN A 24 -10.66 -3.28 15.46
C GLN A 24 -10.33 -2.26 16.56
N GLY A 25 -9.65 -2.70 17.63
CA GLY A 25 -9.21 -1.82 18.71
C GLY A 25 -8.17 -0.81 18.25
N SER A 26 -7.34 -1.14 17.27
CA SER A 26 -6.26 -0.25 16.80
C SER A 26 -6.75 0.96 16.00
N LYS A 27 -8.03 1.01 15.64
CA LYS A 27 -8.65 2.19 15.02
C LYS A 27 -8.62 3.42 15.95
N ASN A 28 -8.82 3.19 17.25
CA ASN A 28 -8.94 4.26 18.24
C ASN A 28 -7.79 4.25 19.27
N HIS A 29 -7.01 3.17 19.34
CA HIS A 29 -5.94 3.01 20.32
C HIS A 29 -4.64 2.58 19.64
N GLU A 30 -3.54 3.32 19.84
CA GLU A 30 -2.23 2.89 19.33
C GLU A 30 -1.76 1.57 19.96
N VAL A 31 -2.01 1.42 21.26
CA VAL A 31 -1.84 0.17 22.01
C VAL A 31 -3.23 -0.24 22.50
N VAL A 32 -3.69 -1.43 22.11
CA VAL A 32 -5.02 -1.96 22.45
C VAL A 32 -4.94 -2.68 23.80
N PRO A 33 -5.68 -2.24 24.84
CA PRO A 33 -5.66 -2.91 26.14
C PRO A 33 -6.14 -4.36 26.05
N THR A 34 -5.55 -5.26 26.84
CA THR A 34 -5.91 -6.70 26.83
C THR A 34 -7.40 -6.93 27.08
N LYS A 35 -8.00 -6.21 28.05
CA LYS A 35 -9.45 -6.27 28.33
C LYS A 35 -10.31 -5.88 27.12
N LEU A 36 -9.86 -4.91 26.33
CA LEU A 36 -10.57 -4.50 25.12
C LEU A 36 -10.46 -5.58 24.03
N ILE A 37 -9.30 -6.24 23.91
CA ILE A 37 -9.13 -7.39 23.00
C ILE A 37 -10.09 -8.53 23.39
N GLU A 38 -10.21 -8.83 24.69
CA GLU A 38 -11.16 -9.83 25.19
C GLU A 38 -12.59 -9.49 24.80
N GLN A 39 -13.03 -8.25 25.08
CA GLN A 39 -14.37 -7.77 24.75
C GLN A 39 -14.66 -7.84 23.24
N LEU A 40 -13.74 -7.34 22.40
CA LEU A 40 -13.91 -7.31 20.95
C LEU A 40 -13.83 -8.71 20.31
N SER A 41 -13.03 -9.61 20.87
CA SER A 41 -12.90 -10.98 20.35
C SER A 41 -14.17 -11.81 20.56
N GLY A 42 -14.97 -11.49 21.59
CA GLY A 42 -16.15 -12.24 22.00
C GLY A 42 -15.84 -13.66 22.50
N LEU A 43 -14.58 -13.95 22.84
CA LEU A 43 -14.16 -15.25 23.35
C LEU A 43 -14.50 -15.36 24.85
N ARG A 44 -15.01 -16.53 25.27
CA ARG A 44 -15.40 -16.81 26.68
C ARG A 44 -14.22 -17.25 27.56
N GLY A 45 -12.99 -17.03 27.11
CA GLY A 45 -11.74 -17.47 27.73
C GLY A 45 -10.65 -17.73 26.68
N GLY A 46 -9.40 -17.93 27.11
CA GLY A 46 -8.30 -18.35 26.22
C GLY A 46 -7.65 -17.22 25.39
N VAL A 47 -8.11 -15.97 25.50
CA VAL A 47 -7.56 -14.81 24.76
C VAL A 47 -6.07 -14.62 25.06
N HIS A 48 -5.65 -14.76 26.33
CA HIS A 48 -4.23 -14.67 26.70
C HIS A 48 -3.35 -15.70 25.97
N ARG A 49 -3.84 -16.92 25.76
CA ARG A 49 -3.12 -17.94 24.98
C ARG A 49 -3.00 -17.53 23.51
N CYS A 50 -4.07 -17.03 22.91
CA CYS A 50 -4.07 -16.53 21.54
C CYS A 50 -3.14 -15.32 21.37
N ILE A 51 -3.16 -14.39 22.32
CA ILE A 51 -2.24 -13.25 22.37
C ILE A 51 -0.80 -13.73 22.39
N SER A 52 -0.45 -14.68 23.27
CA SER A 52 0.90 -15.25 23.34
C SER A 52 1.31 -15.92 22.02
N ALA A 53 0.40 -16.67 21.39
CA ALA A 53 0.64 -17.31 20.11
C ALA A 53 0.89 -16.29 18.99
N LEU A 54 0.04 -15.26 18.88
CA LEU A 54 0.16 -14.20 17.89
C LEU A 54 1.41 -13.33 18.11
N ALA A 55 1.80 -13.09 19.36
CA ALA A 55 3.01 -12.35 19.70
C ALA A 55 4.27 -13.14 19.35
N LYS A 56 4.27 -14.47 19.59
CA LYS A 56 5.40 -15.36 19.26
C LYS A 56 5.76 -15.33 17.77
N VAL A 57 4.76 -15.19 16.91
CA VAL A 57 4.95 -15.07 15.44
C VAL A 57 4.93 -13.62 14.95
N ASN A 58 5.12 -12.65 15.85
CA ASN A 58 5.25 -11.22 15.54
C ASN A 58 4.05 -10.59 14.80
N LEU A 59 2.84 -11.12 14.96
CA LEU A 59 1.62 -10.54 14.36
C LEU A 59 1.04 -9.41 15.22
N ILE A 60 1.31 -9.46 16.51
CA ILE A 60 1.06 -8.38 17.47
C ILE A 60 2.32 -8.16 18.31
N ALA A 61 2.49 -6.96 18.86
CA ALA A 61 3.65 -6.64 19.69
C ALA A 61 3.22 -5.91 20.96
N ARG A 62 3.88 -6.23 22.07
CA ARG A 62 3.77 -5.46 23.32
C ARG A 62 4.69 -4.25 23.21
N LEU A 63 4.23 -3.08 23.62
CA LEU A 63 5.03 -1.86 23.57
C LEU A 63 5.75 -1.66 24.92
N LYS A 64 7.09 -1.76 24.92
CA LYS A 64 7.90 -1.49 26.10
C LYS A 64 7.70 -0.02 26.51
N ASN A 65 7.34 0.24 27.77
CA ASN A 65 7.05 1.57 28.34
C ASN A 65 5.69 2.20 27.99
N ALA A 66 4.70 1.42 27.54
CA ALA A 66 3.33 1.93 27.45
C ALA A 66 2.74 2.24 28.84
N LYS A 67 1.95 3.30 28.95
CA LYS A 67 1.27 3.70 30.21
C LYS A 67 0.30 2.64 30.73
N TYR A 68 -0.12 1.71 29.88
CA TYR A 68 -1.04 0.64 30.20
C TYR A 68 -0.69 -0.61 29.41
N ASP A 69 -0.98 -1.78 29.98
CA ASP A 69 -0.70 -3.08 29.36
C ASP A 69 -1.60 -3.33 28.15
N GLY A 70 -1.00 -3.77 27.05
CA GLY A 70 -1.72 -4.00 25.81
C GLY A 70 -0.80 -4.30 24.64
N TYR A 71 -1.43 -4.48 23.47
CA TYR A 71 -0.77 -4.94 22.26
C TYR A 71 -1.11 -4.03 21.08
N ARG A 72 -0.13 -3.82 20.20
CA ARG A 72 -0.34 -3.16 18.92
C ARG A 72 -0.31 -4.17 17.79
N LEU A 73 -1.06 -3.90 16.73
CA LEU A 73 -0.98 -4.64 15.48
C LEU A 73 0.38 -4.38 14.81
N THR A 74 1.03 -5.41 14.29
CA THR A 74 2.21 -5.27 13.44
C THR A 74 1.82 -5.33 11.96
N TYR A 75 2.74 -4.98 11.06
CA TYR A 75 2.50 -5.12 9.63
C TYR A 75 2.28 -6.59 9.24
N GLY A 76 3.02 -7.52 9.84
CA GLY A 76 2.79 -8.96 9.65
C GLY A 76 1.37 -9.35 10.05
N GLY A 77 0.86 -8.84 11.17
CA GLY A 77 -0.54 -9.03 11.56
C GLY A 77 -1.54 -8.50 10.52
N LEU A 78 -1.28 -7.31 9.99
CA LEU A 78 -2.11 -6.70 8.95
C LEU A 78 -2.06 -7.51 7.64
N ASP A 79 -0.88 -8.01 7.24
CA ASP A 79 -0.69 -8.86 6.06
C ASP A 79 -1.48 -10.17 6.21
N TYR A 80 -1.40 -10.81 7.37
CA TYR A 80 -2.10 -12.05 7.67
C TYR A 80 -3.61 -11.85 7.60
N LEU A 81 -4.12 -10.75 8.15
CA LEU A 81 -5.55 -10.41 8.05
C LEU A 81 -5.98 -10.19 6.59
N ALA A 82 -5.16 -9.54 5.78
CA ALA A 82 -5.43 -9.35 4.35
C ALA A 82 -5.46 -10.69 3.60
N LEU A 83 -4.43 -11.52 3.75
CA LEU A 83 -4.34 -12.86 3.16
C LEU A 83 -5.47 -13.78 3.60
N ASN A 84 -5.84 -13.76 4.89
CA ASN A 84 -6.95 -14.55 5.40
C ASN A 84 -8.29 -14.09 4.80
N THR A 85 -8.43 -12.81 4.48
CA THR A 85 -9.61 -12.30 3.77
C THR A 85 -9.69 -12.89 2.37
N TYR A 86 -8.59 -12.88 1.60
CA TYR A 86 -8.54 -13.48 0.27
C TYR A 86 -8.74 -14.99 0.28
N ARG A 87 -8.15 -15.69 1.27
CA ARG A 87 -8.38 -17.13 1.48
C ARG A 87 -9.86 -17.44 1.69
N LYS A 88 -10.56 -16.67 2.54
CA LYS A 88 -12.00 -16.86 2.80
C LYS A 88 -12.86 -16.59 1.57
N ARG A 89 -12.47 -15.59 0.76
CA ARG A 89 -13.15 -15.23 -0.49
C ARG A 89 -12.76 -16.10 -1.68
N LYS A 90 -11.76 -16.97 -1.53
CA LYS A 90 -11.17 -17.82 -2.58
C LYS A 90 -10.48 -17.04 -3.71
N ASP A 91 -10.05 -15.81 -3.43
CA ASP A 91 -9.29 -14.98 -4.37
C ASP A 91 -7.82 -15.42 -4.46
N VAL A 92 -7.29 -15.99 -3.37
CA VAL A 92 -5.91 -16.49 -3.24
C VAL A 92 -5.93 -17.82 -2.49
N TYR A 93 -5.29 -18.83 -3.09
CA TYR A 93 -5.13 -20.17 -2.54
C TYR A 93 -3.69 -20.42 -2.07
N SER A 94 -2.70 -20.03 -2.87
CA SER A 94 -1.27 -20.14 -2.52
C SER A 94 -0.52 -18.84 -2.77
N VAL A 95 0.56 -18.64 -1.99
CA VAL A 95 1.51 -17.54 -2.16
C VAL A 95 2.81 -18.14 -2.66
N GLY A 96 3.31 -17.63 -3.78
CA GLY A 96 4.55 -18.03 -4.42
C GLY A 96 5.67 -17.02 -4.17
N ASN A 97 6.55 -16.88 -5.15
CA ASN A 97 7.77 -16.09 -5.03
C ASN A 97 7.49 -14.58 -5.01
N GLN A 98 8.38 -13.85 -4.34
CA GLN A 98 8.44 -12.40 -4.45
C GLN A 98 9.11 -12.05 -5.78
N ILE A 99 8.42 -11.27 -6.63
CA ILE A 99 8.92 -10.88 -7.96
C ILE A 99 9.29 -9.40 -8.04
N GLY A 100 8.99 -8.62 -6.99
CA GLY A 100 9.36 -7.22 -6.93
C GLY A 100 9.42 -6.70 -5.50
N VAL A 101 10.45 -5.90 -5.23
CA VAL A 101 10.61 -5.14 -3.99
C VAL A 101 10.75 -3.67 -4.36
N GLY A 102 9.68 -2.91 -4.17
CA GLY A 102 9.68 -1.47 -4.35
C GLY A 102 9.99 -0.74 -3.04
N LYS A 103 10.24 0.57 -3.17
CA LYS A 103 10.32 1.48 -2.00
C LYS A 103 9.03 1.45 -1.17
N GLU A 104 7.89 1.30 -1.85
CA GLU A 104 6.56 1.50 -1.27
C GLU A 104 5.64 0.30 -1.40
N SER A 105 6.07 -0.77 -2.07
CA SER A 105 5.27 -1.98 -2.17
C SER A 105 6.11 -3.24 -2.35
N ASP A 106 5.60 -4.35 -1.84
CA ASP A 106 6.11 -5.69 -2.12
C ASP A 106 5.18 -6.39 -3.13
N ILE A 107 5.75 -7.04 -4.15
CA ILE A 107 5.01 -7.73 -5.22
C ILE A 107 5.27 -9.24 -5.14
N PHE A 108 4.21 -10.02 -4.96
CA PHE A 108 4.25 -11.48 -4.87
C PHE A 108 3.42 -12.11 -5.98
N VAL A 109 3.90 -13.24 -6.50
CA VAL A 109 3.04 -14.14 -7.30
C VAL A 109 2.16 -14.92 -6.35
N VAL A 110 0.87 -15.01 -6.68
CA VAL A 110 -0.11 -15.83 -5.96
C VAL A 110 -0.90 -16.66 -6.96
N ALA A 111 -1.55 -17.73 -6.52
CA ALA A 111 -2.44 -18.51 -7.37
C ALA A 111 -3.80 -18.73 -6.71
N ASP A 112 -4.85 -18.87 -7.52
CA ASP A 112 -6.19 -19.25 -7.07
C ASP A 112 -6.35 -20.78 -6.95
N GLU A 113 -7.56 -21.23 -6.57
CA GLU A 113 -7.87 -22.67 -6.42
C GLU A 113 -7.69 -23.47 -7.74
N LYS A 114 -7.70 -22.80 -8.90
CA LYS A 114 -7.53 -23.42 -10.23
C LYS A 114 -6.08 -23.40 -10.70
N GLY A 115 -5.16 -22.81 -9.93
CA GLY A 115 -3.76 -22.65 -10.30
C GLY A 115 -3.49 -21.47 -11.25
N VAL A 116 -4.47 -20.59 -11.47
CA VAL A 116 -4.24 -19.39 -12.29
C VAL A 116 -3.38 -18.40 -11.50
N GLN A 117 -2.23 -18.04 -12.07
CA GLN A 117 -1.30 -17.10 -11.47
C GLN A 117 -1.82 -15.66 -11.52
N ARG A 118 -1.60 -14.93 -10.43
CA ARG A 118 -2.03 -13.57 -10.18
C ARG A 118 -0.91 -12.83 -9.45
N VAL A 119 -1.05 -11.52 -9.31
CA VAL A 119 -0.14 -10.67 -8.54
C VAL A 119 -0.82 -10.19 -7.26
N LEU A 120 -0.13 -10.32 -6.13
CA LEU A 120 -0.45 -9.68 -4.87
C LEU A 120 0.50 -8.50 -4.65
N LYS A 121 -0.02 -7.28 -4.71
CA LYS A 121 0.69 -6.06 -4.33
C LYS A 121 0.38 -5.70 -2.88
N ILE A 122 1.40 -5.48 -2.06
CA ILE A 122 1.29 -5.10 -0.65
C ILE A 122 1.89 -3.72 -0.45
N HIS A 123 1.10 -2.73 -0.05
CA HIS A 123 1.56 -1.36 0.18
C HIS A 123 2.28 -1.20 1.52
N ARG A 124 3.50 -0.66 1.47
CA ARG A 124 4.44 -0.48 2.58
C ARG A 124 4.85 0.99 2.72
N LEU A 125 3.88 1.88 2.87
CA LEU A 125 4.14 3.27 3.19
C LEU A 125 4.89 3.35 4.53
N GLY A 126 5.94 4.17 4.59
CA GLY A 126 6.79 4.34 5.77
C GLY A 126 8.04 3.46 5.82
N ARG A 127 8.25 2.61 4.81
CA ARG A 127 9.54 1.95 4.61
C ARG A 127 10.55 3.02 4.18
N ILE A 128 11.50 3.32 5.08
CA ILE A 128 12.52 4.34 4.83
C ILE A 128 13.49 3.81 3.78
N SER A 129 13.71 4.57 2.70
CA SER A 129 14.93 4.40 1.90
C SER A 129 16.06 5.18 2.58
N PHE A 130 17.16 4.53 2.90
CA PHE A 130 18.27 5.10 3.68
C PHE A 130 18.96 6.32 3.02
N ARG A 131 18.58 6.72 1.80
CA ARG A 131 19.26 7.77 1.03
C ARG A 131 18.92 9.21 1.46
N THR A 132 17.83 9.44 2.21
CA THR A 132 17.39 10.82 2.55
C THR A 132 17.07 10.98 4.03
N VAL A 133 18.05 10.69 4.90
CA VAL A 133 17.89 10.69 6.37
C VAL A 133 17.71 12.12 6.94
N LYS A 134 18.17 13.18 6.27
CA LYS A 134 18.23 14.53 6.87
C LYS A 134 16.90 15.29 6.89
N ALA A 135 16.01 15.06 5.90
CA ALA A 135 14.70 15.74 5.82
C ALA A 135 13.56 14.94 6.45
N ASN A 136 13.63 13.60 6.37
CA ASN A 136 12.54 12.72 6.79
C ASN A 136 12.50 12.46 8.31
N ARG A 137 13.62 12.64 9.03
CA ARG A 137 13.77 12.22 10.43
C ARG A 137 12.85 12.96 11.41
N ASP A 138 12.66 14.26 11.24
CA ASP A 138 11.85 15.06 12.16
C ASP A 138 10.34 14.87 11.90
N TYR A 139 9.94 14.61 10.64
CA TYR A 139 8.55 14.33 10.29
C TYR A 139 8.12 12.90 10.69
N LEU A 140 9.02 11.92 10.52
CA LEU A 140 8.82 10.51 10.92
C LEU A 140 8.65 10.35 12.45
N ARG A 141 9.30 11.20 13.25
CA ARG A 141 9.24 11.14 14.73
C ARG A 141 7.85 11.43 15.32
N HIS A 142 6.97 12.09 14.57
CA HIS A 142 5.66 12.55 15.07
C HIS A 142 4.48 11.66 14.65
N ARG A 143 4.72 10.52 13.98
CA ARG A 143 3.66 9.65 13.43
C ARG A 143 3.83 8.20 13.88
N SER A 144 2.80 7.66 14.54
CA SER A 144 2.75 6.28 15.04
C SER A 144 2.65 5.25 13.91
N SER A 145 3.07 4.00 14.20
CA SER A 145 2.93 2.82 13.30
C SER A 145 1.51 2.68 12.71
N ALA A 146 0.49 3.08 13.47
CA ALA A 146 -0.92 3.04 13.07
C ALA A 146 -1.23 4.02 11.93
N SER A 147 -0.59 5.20 11.90
CA SER A 147 -0.73 6.16 10.80
C SER A 147 -0.22 5.58 9.49
N TRP A 148 0.89 4.84 9.50
CA TRP A 148 1.49 4.27 8.29
C TRP A 148 0.64 3.14 7.70
N MET A 149 0.11 2.26 8.56
CA MET A 149 -0.85 1.23 8.14
C MET A 149 -2.12 1.84 7.54
N HIS A 150 -2.64 2.92 8.15
CA HIS A 150 -3.79 3.62 7.61
C HIS A 150 -3.50 4.19 6.21
N MET A 151 -2.37 4.86 6.02
CA MET A 151 -1.97 5.40 4.72
C MET A 151 -1.79 4.29 3.67
N SER A 152 -1.15 3.17 4.03
CA SER A 152 -1.04 2.01 3.13
C SER A 152 -2.41 1.47 2.71
N ARG A 153 -3.42 1.48 3.60
CA ARG A 153 -4.80 1.08 3.26
C ARG A 153 -5.44 2.05 2.27
N LEU A 154 -5.25 3.36 2.47
CA LEU A 154 -5.75 4.38 1.56
C LEU A 154 -5.09 4.29 0.18
N ALA A 155 -3.78 4.05 0.13
CA ALA A 155 -3.04 3.86 -1.12
C ALA A 155 -3.58 2.66 -1.92
N ALA A 156 -3.75 1.51 -1.25
CA ALA A 156 -4.30 0.31 -1.89
C ALA A 156 -5.74 0.50 -2.38
N LEU A 157 -6.57 1.20 -1.62
CA LEU A 157 -7.93 1.53 -2.04
C LEU A 157 -7.92 2.45 -3.26
N LYS A 158 -7.15 3.54 -3.21
CA LYS A 158 -7.01 4.51 -4.30
C LYS A 158 -6.55 3.83 -5.60
N GLU A 159 -5.49 3.03 -5.51
CA GLU A 159 -4.95 2.31 -6.67
C GLU A 159 -5.96 1.31 -7.25
N PHE A 160 -6.63 0.50 -6.41
CA PHE A 160 -7.64 -0.43 -6.89
C PHE A 160 -8.78 0.29 -7.61
N THR A 161 -9.27 1.39 -7.03
CA THR A 161 -10.36 2.18 -7.62
C THR A 161 -9.98 2.79 -8.97
N PHE A 162 -8.77 3.34 -9.10
CA PHE A 162 -8.28 3.84 -10.40
C PHE A 162 -8.10 2.72 -11.40
N MET A 163 -7.50 1.61 -11.00
CA MET A 163 -7.29 0.44 -11.86
C MET A 163 -8.62 -0.09 -12.41
N THR A 164 -9.65 -0.20 -11.58
CA THR A 164 -11.00 -0.60 -12.00
C THR A 164 -11.57 0.39 -13.01
N ALA A 165 -11.55 1.69 -12.70
CA ALA A 165 -12.06 2.72 -13.60
C ALA A 165 -11.32 2.74 -14.96
N LEU A 166 -10.00 2.59 -14.95
CA LEU A 166 -9.19 2.54 -16.17
C LEU A 166 -9.48 1.27 -16.98
N ARG A 167 -9.57 0.10 -16.35
CA ARG A 167 -9.86 -1.17 -17.00
C ARG A 167 -11.23 -1.16 -17.69
N GLU A 168 -12.26 -0.69 -16.99
CA GLU A 168 -13.63 -0.56 -17.52
C GLU A 168 -13.72 0.38 -18.72
N ASN A 169 -12.78 1.33 -18.84
CA ASN A 169 -12.72 2.29 -19.94
C ASN A 169 -11.67 1.92 -21.00
N GLY A 170 -11.22 0.66 -21.01
CA GLY A 170 -10.38 0.09 -22.07
C GLY A 170 -8.95 0.64 -22.09
N PHE A 171 -8.41 1.06 -20.94
CA PHE A 171 -6.98 1.33 -20.82
C PHE A 171 -6.19 0.01 -20.66
N PRO A 172 -4.96 -0.06 -21.19
CA PRO A 172 -4.10 -1.23 -21.02
C PRO A 172 -3.51 -1.24 -19.60
N VAL A 173 -4.29 -1.76 -18.66
CA VAL A 173 -3.92 -1.93 -17.25
C VAL A 173 -4.22 -3.37 -16.80
N PRO A 174 -3.57 -3.88 -15.74
CA PRO A 174 -3.92 -5.15 -15.13
C PRO A 174 -5.40 -5.23 -14.75
N GLU A 175 -5.97 -6.43 -14.79
CA GLU A 175 -7.33 -6.66 -14.30
C GLU A 175 -7.33 -6.62 -12.76
N PRO A 176 -8.07 -5.70 -12.13
CA PRO A 176 -8.20 -5.66 -10.68
C PRO A 176 -9.17 -6.74 -10.22
N LEU A 177 -8.71 -7.67 -9.38
CA LEU A 177 -9.49 -8.83 -8.95
C LEU A 177 -10.07 -8.64 -7.55
N ALA A 178 -9.25 -8.20 -6.60
CA ALA A 178 -9.69 -7.99 -5.22
C ALA A 178 -8.84 -6.97 -4.47
N GLN A 179 -9.43 -6.35 -3.46
CA GLN A 179 -8.76 -5.42 -2.56
C GLN A 179 -9.08 -5.79 -1.11
N SER A 180 -8.06 -5.75 -0.26
CA SER A 180 -8.18 -5.99 1.18
C SER A 180 -7.12 -5.22 1.93
N ARG A 181 -7.55 -4.32 2.83
CA ARG A 181 -6.67 -3.50 3.68
C ARG A 181 -5.68 -2.72 2.83
N HIS A 182 -4.40 -3.03 2.92
CA HIS A 182 -3.29 -2.40 2.23
C HIS A 182 -2.77 -3.25 1.07
N THR A 183 -3.59 -4.15 0.54
CA THR A 183 -3.19 -5.09 -0.51
C THR A 183 -4.18 -5.11 -1.65
N ILE A 184 -3.68 -5.47 -2.84
CA ILE A 184 -4.45 -5.64 -4.07
C ILE A 184 -4.05 -6.97 -4.72
N VAL A 185 -5.04 -7.72 -5.20
CA VAL A 185 -4.85 -8.86 -6.09
C VAL A 185 -5.27 -8.43 -7.49
N MET A 186 -4.38 -8.64 -8.47
CA MET A 186 -4.60 -8.27 -9.87
C MET A 186 -4.08 -9.37 -10.82
N SER A 187 -4.45 -9.32 -12.09
CA SER A 187 -3.93 -10.26 -13.11
C SER A 187 -2.40 -10.19 -13.20
N LEU A 188 -1.75 -11.34 -13.34
CA LEU A 188 -0.35 -11.39 -13.76
C LEU A 188 -0.28 -11.06 -15.26
N ILE A 189 0.59 -10.12 -15.61
CA ILE A 189 0.88 -9.76 -16.99
C ILE A 189 2.25 -10.32 -17.33
N ASP A 190 2.32 -11.11 -18.40
CA ASP A 190 3.57 -11.61 -18.97
C ASP A 190 4.22 -10.48 -19.79
N ALA A 191 4.94 -9.61 -19.08
CA ALA A 191 5.55 -8.41 -19.62
C ALA A 191 6.74 -8.00 -18.75
N PHE A 192 7.66 -7.23 -19.33
CA PHE A 192 8.85 -6.74 -18.65
C PHE A 192 8.74 -5.24 -18.39
N PRO A 193 9.24 -4.70 -17.25
CA PRO A 193 9.38 -3.26 -17.07
C PRO A 193 10.14 -2.62 -18.24
N MET A 194 9.66 -1.48 -18.73
CA MET A 194 10.24 -0.81 -19.90
C MET A 194 11.73 -0.50 -19.72
N ARG A 195 12.18 -0.24 -18.49
CA ARG A 195 13.61 -0.10 -18.15
C ARG A 195 14.47 -1.28 -18.61
N GLN A 196 13.94 -2.50 -18.58
CA GLN A 196 14.68 -3.72 -18.93
C GLN A 196 14.72 -3.98 -20.43
N ILE A 197 13.93 -3.26 -21.22
CA ILE A 197 13.89 -3.44 -22.67
C ILE A 197 15.19 -2.93 -23.29
N SER A 198 15.88 -3.82 -23.99
CA SER A 198 17.19 -3.58 -24.59
C SER A 198 17.12 -2.90 -25.94
N SER A 199 16.20 -3.35 -26.79
CA SER A 199 16.02 -2.83 -28.14
C SER A 199 14.55 -2.76 -28.49
N VAL A 200 14.14 -1.61 -29.04
CA VAL A 200 12.80 -1.42 -29.61
C VAL A 200 12.99 -1.21 -31.12
N PRO A 201 12.40 -2.06 -31.98
CA PRO A 201 12.57 -1.96 -33.44
C PRO A 201 12.07 -0.61 -34.01
N ASP A 202 10.97 -0.09 -33.44
CA ASP A 202 10.40 1.20 -33.81
C ASP A 202 10.14 2.07 -32.57
N PRO A 203 11.15 2.81 -32.09
CA PRO A 203 10.99 3.70 -30.94
C PRO A 203 9.99 4.82 -31.18
N ALA A 204 9.79 5.24 -32.45
CA ALA A 204 8.87 6.32 -32.77
C ALA A 204 7.42 5.92 -32.52
N SER A 205 7.03 4.71 -32.94
CA SER A 205 5.69 4.18 -32.70
C SER A 205 5.41 3.98 -31.22
N LEU A 206 6.34 3.36 -30.47
CA LEU A 206 6.16 3.17 -29.02
C LEU A 206 6.08 4.52 -28.29
N TYR A 207 6.94 5.48 -28.64
CA TYR A 207 6.88 6.84 -28.07
C TYR A 207 5.51 7.49 -28.34
N ALA A 208 5.02 7.43 -29.57
CA ALA A 208 3.72 8.00 -29.94
C ALA A 208 2.57 7.33 -29.18
N GLU A 209 2.63 6.02 -28.96
CA GLU A 209 1.65 5.28 -28.16
C GLU A 209 1.67 5.73 -26.69
N LEU A 210 2.86 5.84 -26.07
CA LEU A 210 2.98 6.30 -24.68
C LEU A 210 2.47 7.73 -24.49
N ILE A 211 2.80 8.64 -25.42
CA ILE A 211 2.28 10.02 -25.41
C ILE A 211 0.75 10.02 -25.60
N SER A 212 0.24 9.17 -26.49
CA SER A 212 -1.20 8.99 -26.68
C SER A 212 -1.89 8.52 -25.40
N MET A 213 -1.28 7.61 -24.64
CA MET A 213 -1.80 7.18 -23.33
C MET A 213 -1.87 8.34 -22.33
N ILE A 214 -0.83 9.19 -22.24
CA ILE A 214 -0.83 10.37 -21.37
C ILE A 214 -1.97 11.33 -21.76
N LEU A 215 -2.14 11.59 -23.06
CA LEU A 215 -3.22 12.43 -23.57
C LEU A 215 -4.61 11.83 -23.31
N ARG A 216 -4.74 10.51 -23.46
CA ARG A 216 -5.98 9.78 -23.18
C ARG A 216 -6.32 9.86 -21.69
N LEU A 217 -5.36 9.69 -20.79
CA LEU A 217 -5.59 9.91 -19.36
C LEU A 217 -6.13 11.32 -19.10
N ALA A 218 -5.51 12.35 -19.69
CA ALA A 218 -5.95 13.73 -19.56
C ALA A 218 -7.37 13.95 -20.12
N GLN A 219 -7.72 13.33 -21.26
CA GLN A 219 -9.08 13.33 -21.81
C GLN A 219 -10.13 12.80 -20.82
N TYR A 220 -9.78 11.77 -20.03
CA TYR A 220 -10.62 11.19 -18.98
C TYR A 220 -10.53 11.96 -17.63
N GLY A 221 -9.80 13.08 -17.59
CA GLY A 221 -9.68 13.94 -16.40
C GLY A 221 -8.57 13.53 -15.43
N LEU A 222 -7.63 12.68 -15.86
CA LEU A 222 -6.59 12.10 -15.01
C LEU A 222 -5.19 12.46 -15.49
N ILE A 223 -4.28 12.56 -14.53
CA ILE A 223 -2.83 12.62 -14.75
C ILE A 223 -2.24 11.49 -13.91
N HIS A 224 -1.30 10.73 -14.48
CA HIS A 224 -0.69 9.61 -13.77
C HIS A 224 0.13 10.12 -12.58
N GLY A 225 0.94 11.15 -12.83
CA GLY A 225 1.79 11.75 -11.81
C GLY A 225 2.97 10.86 -11.41
N ASP A 226 3.28 9.80 -12.14
CA ASP A 226 4.54 9.05 -11.99
C ASP A 226 4.79 8.20 -13.25
N PHE A 227 4.56 8.79 -14.42
CA PHE A 227 4.62 8.08 -15.70
C PHE A 227 6.09 7.96 -16.16
N ASN A 228 6.71 6.83 -15.85
CA ASN A 228 8.14 6.58 -16.07
C ASN A 228 8.41 5.14 -16.54
N GLU A 229 9.67 4.80 -16.83
CA GLU A 229 10.11 3.50 -17.34
C GLU A 229 9.96 2.31 -16.38
N PHE A 230 9.67 2.57 -15.10
CA PHE A 230 9.42 1.54 -14.09
C PHE A 230 7.93 1.18 -13.98
N ASN A 231 7.05 2.14 -14.29
CA ASN A 231 5.59 2.00 -14.18
C ASN A 231 4.91 1.65 -15.52
N ILE A 232 5.72 1.33 -16.53
CA ILE A 232 5.25 0.85 -17.84
C ILE A 232 5.84 -0.55 -18.05
N LEU A 233 4.97 -1.53 -18.21
CA LEU A 233 5.34 -2.87 -18.63
C LEU A 233 5.19 -2.98 -20.15
N ILE A 234 6.12 -3.64 -20.82
CA ILE A 234 6.07 -3.91 -22.25
C ILE A 234 5.75 -5.40 -22.43
N LYS A 235 4.57 -5.66 -23.00
CA LYS A 235 4.17 -6.99 -23.43
C LYS A 235 4.64 -7.22 -24.85
N GLU A 236 5.40 -8.28 -25.05
CA GLU A 236 5.89 -8.69 -26.35
C GLU A 236 4.95 -9.74 -26.95
N GLU A 237 4.32 -9.42 -28.08
CA GLU A 237 3.43 -10.33 -28.79
C GLU A 237 4.01 -10.63 -30.17
N GLY A 238 4.56 -11.84 -30.34
CA GLY A 238 4.95 -12.36 -31.65
C GLY A 238 3.74 -12.87 -32.42
N ASN A 239 3.74 -12.75 -33.75
CA ASN A 239 2.72 -13.38 -34.57
C ASN A 239 3.00 -14.89 -34.68
N PRO A 240 2.19 -15.78 -34.06
CA PRO A 240 2.48 -17.22 -34.09
C PRO A 240 2.38 -17.82 -35.49
N LYS A 241 1.68 -17.13 -36.40
CA LYS A 241 1.47 -17.56 -37.79
C LYS A 241 2.54 -17.05 -38.73
N ASN A 242 3.28 -16.00 -38.33
CA ASN A 242 4.36 -15.44 -39.13
C ASN A 242 5.53 -15.03 -38.23
N PRO A 243 6.45 -15.95 -37.91
CA PRO A 243 7.58 -15.68 -37.02
C PRO A 243 8.56 -14.63 -37.56
N GLU A 244 8.49 -14.31 -38.85
CA GLU A 244 9.29 -13.24 -39.47
C GLU A 244 8.68 -11.84 -39.30
N GLU A 245 7.41 -11.75 -38.88
CA GLU A 245 6.82 -10.45 -38.55
C GLU A 245 7.42 -9.86 -37.28
N PRO A 246 7.63 -8.53 -37.26
CA PRO A 246 8.17 -7.86 -36.09
C PRO A 246 7.24 -8.05 -34.88
N VAL A 247 7.85 -8.30 -33.72
CA VAL A 247 7.15 -8.40 -32.45
C VAL A 247 6.38 -7.10 -32.19
N THR A 248 5.10 -7.23 -31.85
CA THR A 248 4.28 -6.10 -31.44
C THR A 248 4.54 -5.83 -29.96
N LEU A 249 4.91 -4.59 -29.64
CA LEU A 249 5.13 -4.15 -28.27
C LEU A 249 3.86 -3.44 -27.79
N THR A 250 3.23 -3.95 -26.73
CA THR A 250 2.07 -3.31 -26.11
C THR A 250 2.44 -2.76 -24.74
N PRO A 251 2.39 -1.43 -24.52
CA PRO A 251 2.63 -0.83 -23.22
C PRO A 251 1.42 -1.04 -22.29
N ILE A 252 1.69 -1.43 -21.06
CA ILE A 252 0.72 -1.65 -20.00
C ILE A 252 1.10 -0.79 -18.82
N LEU A 253 0.18 0.05 -18.37
CA LEU A 253 0.39 0.99 -17.28
C LEU A 253 0.10 0.33 -15.94
N ILE A 254 0.95 0.59 -14.95
CA ILE A 254 0.80 0.12 -13.56
C ILE A 254 1.07 1.26 -12.57
N ASP A 255 0.74 1.01 -11.30
CA ASP A 255 1.03 1.89 -10.16
C ASP A 255 0.26 3.23 -10.13
N PHE A 256 -1.00 3.17 -9.68
CA PHE A 256 -1.93 4.31 -9.67
C PHE A 256 -2.11 5.09 -8.35
N PRO A 257 -1.35 4.90 -7.24
CA PRO A 257 -1.61 5.65 -6.01
C PRO A 257 -1.30 7.15 -6.19
N GLN A 258 -0.44 7.53 -7.15
CA GLN A 258 -0.04 8.93 -7.36
C GLN A 258 -0.91 9.69 -8.34
N MET A 259 -1.94 9.05 -8.89
CA MET A 259 -2.84 9.70 -9.84
C MET A 259 -3.55 10.90 -9.23
N VAL A 260 -3.66 11.95 -10.02
CA VAL A 260 -4.31 13.21 -9.66
C VAL A 260 -5.31 13.65 -10.73
N SER A 261 -6.29 14.45 -10.33
CA SER A 261 -7.22 15.10 -11.25
C SER A 261 -6.51 16.18 -12.06
N VAL A 262 -6.97 16.39 -13.29
CA VAL A 262 -6.61 17.57 -14.13
C VAL A 262 -7.00 18.91 -13.50
N ASP A 263 -7.90 18.92 -12.51
CA ASP A 263 -8.29 20.13 -11.77
C ASP A 263 -7.39 20.38 -10.55
N HIS A 264 -6.34 19.58 -10.36
CA HIS A 264 -5.36 19.78 -9.28
C HIS A 264 -4.56 21.08 -9.45
N VAL A 265 -4.21 21.74 -8.34
CA VAL A 265 -3.48 23.02 -8.37
C VAL A 265 -2.13 22.96 -9.10
N ASN A 266 -1.49 21.79 -9.05
CA ASN A 266 -0.20 21.51 -9.71
C ASN A 266 -0.37 20.58 -10.93
N ALA A 267 -1.55 20.49 -11.53
CA ALA A 267 -1.82 19.58 -12.65
C ALA A 267 -0.84 19.80 -13.83
N GLU A 268 -0.56 21.05 -14.20
CA GLU A 268 0.40 21.37 -15.27
C GLU A 268 1.80 20.82 -14.98
N TYR A 269 2.28 20.96 -13.74
CA TYR A 269 3.57 20.41 -13.32
C TYR A 269 3.61 18.88 -13.44
N TYR A 270 2.59 18.17 -12.96
CA TYR A 270 2.56 16.70 -13.02
C TYR A 270 2.45 16.18 -14.46
N PHE A 271 1.63 16.83 -15.29
CA PHE A 271 1.52 16.47 -16.71
C PHE A 271 2.85 16.67 -17.45
N ASP A 272 3.48 17.83 -17.28
CA ASP A 272 4.75 18.13 -17.92
C ASP A 272 5.86 17.20 -17.40
N ARG A 273 5.82 16.80 -16.12
CA ARG A 273 6.74 15.79 -15.56
C ARG A 273 6.58 14.45 -16.27
N ASP A 274 5.36 13.93 -16.37
CA ASP A 274 5.06 12.66 -17.04
C ASP A 274 5.58 12.66 -18.50
N VAL A 275 5.31 13.72 -19.26
CA VAL A 275 5.79 13.87 -20.64
C VAL A 275 7.32 13.94 -20.70
N ASN A 276 7.96 14.70 -19.80
CA ASN A 276 9.41 14.86 -19.80
C ASN A 276 10.15 13.59 -19.37
N CYS A 277 9.58 12.78 -18.47
CA CYS A 277 10.15 11.48 -18.11
C CYS A 277 10.28 10.58 -19.35
N ILE A 278 9.23 10.48 -20.17
CA ILE A 278 9.26 9.70 -21.41
C ILE A 278 10.27 10.28 -22.42
N LYS A 279 10.26 11.59 -22.65
CA LYS A 279 11.24 12.22 -23.55
C LYS A 279 12.68 11.92 -23.15
N ARG A 280 13.00 12.09 -21.87
CA ARG A 280 14.35 11.83 -21.33
C ARG A 280 14.72 10.36 -21.38
N PHE A 281 13.78 9.45 -21.15
CA PHE A 281 14.06 8.02 -21.25
C PHE A 281 14.37 7.61 -22.69
N PHE A 282 13.55 8.04 -23.66
CA PHE A 282 13.76 7.69 -25.08
C PHE A 282 15.04 8.29 -25.66
N ASP A 283 15.39 9.52 -25.28
CA ASP A 283 16.64 10.15 -25.70
C ASP A 283 17.86 9.40 -25.15
N ARG A 284 17.85 9.08 -23.86
CA ARG A 284 18.97 8.36 -23.22
C ARG A 284 19.09 6.90 -23.66
N ARG A 285 17.96 6.18 -23.73
CA ARG A 285 17.94 4.71 -23.92
C ARG A 285 17.96 4.31 -25.39
N PHE A 286 17.23 5.02 -26.23
CA PHE A 286 17.03 4.66 -27.64
C PHE A 286 17.61 5.69 -28.61
N HIS A 287 18.25 6.76 -28.11
CA HIS A 287 18.74 7.89 -28.91
C HIS A 287 17.63 8.48 -29.82
N PHE A 288 16.40 8.42 -29.34
CA PHE A 288 15.23 8.91 -30.05
C PHE A 288 14.75 10.23 -29.45
N THR A 289 14.71 11.27 -30.27
CA THR A 289 14.13 12.58 -29.93
C THR A 289 12.98 12.88 -30.88
N SER A 290 11.81 13.22 -30.33
CA SER A 290 10.67 13.68 -31.12
C SER A 290 10.89 15.10 -31.62
N ASN A 291 10.53 15.37 -32.88
CA ASN A 291 10.52 16.72 -33.46
C ASN A 291 9.38 17.59 -32.90
N GLU A 292 8.39 16.99 -32.24
CA GLU A 292 7.26 17.70 -31.66
C GLU A 292 7.62 18.30 -30.29
N LYS A 293 7.41 19.61 -30.14
CA LYS A 293 7.66 20.30 -28.87
C LYS A 293 6.69 19.87 -27.75
N GLY A 294 5.45 19.56 -28.13
CA GLY A 294 4.39 19.14 -27.22
C GLY A 294 4.47 17.66 -26.80
N PRO A 295 3.36 17.11 -26.26
CA PRO A 295 2.13 17.82 -25.91
C PRO A 295 2.33 18.78 -24.74
N PHE A 296 1.54 19.86 -24.70
CA PHE A 296 1.48 20.79 -23.57
C PHE A 296 0.18 20.59 -22.80
N PHE A 297 0.20 20.82 -21.48
CA PHE A 297 -0.99 20.67 -20.65
C PHE A 297 -2.19 21.52 -21.13
N LYS A 298 -1.93 22.72 -21.65
CA LYS A 298 -2.97 23.61 -22.22
C LYS A 298 -3.73 22.99 -23.38
N ASP A 299 -3.08 22.10 -24.14
CA ASP A 299 -3.71 21.39 -25.26
C ASP A 299 -4.42 20.14 -24.76
N ALA A 300 -3.82 19.40 -23.83
CA ALA A 300 -4.46 18.27 -23.16
C ALA A 300 -5.77 18.68 -22.46
N ARG A 301 -5.80 19.87 -21.85
CA ARG A 301 -6.99 20.41 -21.17
C ARG A 301 -8.18 20.61 -22.11
N LYS A 302 -7.95 20.86 -23.40
CA LYS A 302 -9.02 21.01 -24.40
C LYS A 302 -9.64 19.66 -24.78
N LEU A 303 -8.97 18.55 -24.50
CA LEU A 303 -9.44 17.19 -24.78
C LEU A 303 -10.35 16.64 -23.67
N ILE A 304 -10.36 17.25 -22.49
CA ILE A 304 -11.14 16.79 -21.33
C ILE A 304 -12.62 16.63 -21.69
N GLY A 305 -13.15 15.43 -21.55
CA GLY A 305 -14.56 15.12 -21.83
C GLY A 305 -14.94 15.18 -23.31
N LYS A 306 -13.97 15.36 -24.21
CA LYS A 306 -14.19 15.26 -25.66
C LYS A 306 -14.66 13.83 -26.00
N ASP A 307 -15.47 13.71 -27.05
CA ASP A 307 -16.06 12.44 -27.51
C ASP A 307 -17.07 11.82 -26.53
N GLY A 308 -17.63 12.63 -25.61
CA GLY A 308 -18.64 12.19 -24.64
C GLY A 308 -18.08 11.32 -23.51
N VAL A 309 -16.75 11.33 -23.34
CA VAL A 309 -16.05 10.51 -22.37
C VAL A 309 -16.35 10.96 -20.93
N LYS A 310 -16.62 9.99 -20.05
CA LYS A 310 -16.87 10.23 -18.62
C LYS A 310 -15.57 10.62 -17.90
N ARG A 311 -15.65 11.68 -17.09
CA ARG A 311 -14.61 12.10 -16.15
C ARG A 311 -14.41 11.04 -15.06
N LEU A 312 -13.26 10.34 -15.09
CA LEU A 312 -12.97 9.25 -14.15
C LEU A 312 -12.54 9.77 -12.79
N ASP A 313 -11.89 10.92 -12.72
CA ASP A 313 -11.53 11.58 -11.47
C ASP A 313 -12.76 11.83 -10.59
N VAL A 314 -13.86 12.30 -11.19
CA VAL A 314 -15.14 12.48 -10.49
C VAL A 314 -15.76 11.12 -10.10
N SER A 315 -15.64 10.11 -10.97
CA SER A 315 -16.17 8.76 -10.71
C SER A 315 -15.47 8.07 -9.53
N VAL A 316 -14.16 8.28 -9.40
CA VAL A 316 -13.32 7.71 -8.34
C VAL A 316 -13.60 8.38 -7.00
N GLU A 317 -13.88 9.68 -6.98
CA GLU A 317 -14.35 10.37 -5.76
C GLU A 317 -15.69 9.80 -5.25
N ALA A 318 -16.56 9.35 -6.16
CA ALA A 318 -17.88 8.83 -5.83
C ALA A 318 -17.88 7.35 -5.37
N SER A 319 -16.85 6.57 -5.70
CA SER A 319 -16.79 5.12 -5.44
C SER A 319 -16.25 4.73 -4.06
N GLY A 320 -16.07 5.71 -3.16
CA GLY A 320 -15.70 5.47 -1.75
C GLY A 320 -14.37 6.08 -1.33
N PHE A 321 -13.62 6.70 -2.24
CA PHE A 321 -12.39 7.44 -1.92
C PHE A 321 -12.68 8.94 -1.75
N SER A 322 -13.06 9.33 -0.53
CA SER A 322 -13.46 10.71 -0.24
C SER A 322 -12.33 11.73 -0.46
N LYS A 323 -12.68 12.98 -0.78
CA LYS A 323 -11.73 14.12 -0.87
C LYS A 323 -10.86 14.29 0.38
N ARG A 324 -11.40 13.97 1.57
CA ARG A 324 -10.65 14.00 2.83
C ARG A 324 -9.52 12.97 2.83
N MET A 325 -9.82 11.73 2.43
CA MET A 325 -8.83 10.65 2.32
C MET A 325 -7.78 10.97 1.26
N ALA A 326 -8.19 11.53 0.12
CA ALA A 326 -7.28 11.98 -0.93
C ALA A 326 -6.28 13.01 -0.42
N LYS A 327 -6.76 14.05 0.27
CA LYS A 327 -5.91 15.11 0.84
C LYS A 327 -4.96 14.58 1.91
N GLU A 328 -5.42 13.63 2.74
CA GLU A 328 -4.59 13.01 3.77
C GLU A 328 -3.45 12.19 3.15
N LEU A 329 -3.75 11.36 2.15
CA LEU A 329 -2.76 10.55 1.43
C LEU A 329 -1.78 11.43 0.64
N GLU A 330 -2.27 12.46 -0.05
CA GLU A 330 -1.42 13.37 -0.83
C GLU A 330 -0.47 14.18 0.06
N ALA A 331 -0.98 14.76 1.15
CA ALA A 331 -0.14 15.49 2.12
C ALA A 331 0.95 14.58 2.71
N TYR A 332 0.64 13.30 2.88
CA TYR A 332 1.58 12.30 3.32
C TYR A 332 2.66 12.00 2.26
N MET A 333 2.26 11.72 1.02
CA MET A 333 3.21 11.39 -0.05
C MET A 333 4.20 12.52 -0.29
N LYS A 334 3.70 13.76 -0.32
CA LYS A 334 4.52 14.96 -0.43
C LYS A 334 5.53 15.08 0.71
N ALA A 335 5.14 14.75 1.94
CA ALA A 335 5.99 14.90 3.11
C ALA A 335 7.09 13.82 3.23
N VAL A 336 6.84 12.62 2.69
CA VAL A 336 7.82 11.50 2.73
C VAL A 336 8.81 11.59 1.56
N GLY A 337 8.68 12.60 0.70
CA GLY A 337 9.50 12.72 -0.51
C GLY A 337 9.19 11.61 -1.51
N VAL A 338 7.96 11.10 -1.49
CA VAL A 338 7.38 10.22 -2.52
C VAL A 338 6.96 11.07 -3.73
N ASP A 339 7.67 12.16 -3.99
CA ASP A 339 7.66 12.77 -5.30
C ASP A 339 8.62 11.89 -6.11
N GLY A 340 8.05 10.99 -6.92
CA GLY A 340 8.78 10.07 -7.81
C GLY A 340 10.06 10.71 -8.30
N ASP A 341 11.18 10.08 -7.97
CA ASP A 341 12.53 10.67 -7.83
C ASP A 341 13.09 11.32 -9.11
N GLY A 342 12.46 12.40 -9.56
CA GLY A 342 12.80 13.14 -10.76
C GLY A 342 13.37 14.51 -10.44
N GLU A 343 14.25 14.61 -9.43
CA GLU A 343 15.05 15.83 -9.26
C GLU A 343 15.85 16.09 -10.55
N PRO A 344 15.78 17.30 -11.14
CA PRO A 344 16.57 17.65 -12.29
C PRO A 344 18.01 17.89 -11.86
N GLY A 345 18.84 16.83 -11.85
CA GLY A 345 20.29 16.95 -11.67
C GLY A 345 20.97 15.92 -10.77
N ALA A 346 20.26 14.95 -10.19
CA ALA A 346 20.92 13.86 -9.48
C ALA A 346 21.40 12.79 -10.49
N GLU A 347 22.67 12.85 -10.89
CA GLU A 347 23.36 11.72 -11.49
C GLU A 347 23.24 10.52 -10.53
N ARG A 348 22.46 9.52 -10.92
CA ARG A 348 22.53 8.20 -10.29
C ARG A 348 23.69 7.50 -10.96
N SER A 349 24.80 7.32 -10.24
CA SER A 349 25.82 6.37 -10.62
C SER A 349 25.17 5.00 -10.67
N ASP A 350 25.20 4.40 -11.87
CA ASP A 350 24.91 2.99 -12.06
C ASP A 350 26.04 2.21 -11.37
N GLU A 351 25.78 1.72 -10.16
CA GLU A 351 26.54 0.61 -9.60
C GLU A 351 25.64 -0.62 -9.72
N ASP A 352 26.12 -1.56 -10.52
CA ASP A 352 25.56 -2.87 -10.79
C ASP A 352 25.21 -3.58 -9.47
N PHE A 353 23.96 -4.02 -9.35
CA PHE A 353 23.59 -5.02 -8.36
C PHE A 353 24.05 -6.36 -8.91
N ASP A 354 25.26 -6.79 -8.54
CA ASP A 354 25.60 -8.21 -8.60
C ASP A 354 24.80 -8.92 -7.49
N ASP A 355 24.10 -9.97 -7.91
CA ASP A 355 23.49 -10.97 -7.03
C ASP A 355 24.62 -11.69 -6.26
N GLU A 356 24.79 -11.39 -4.98
CA GLU A 356 25.50 -12.29 -4.07
C GLU A 356 24.47 -13.02 -3.18
N GLU A 357 24.38 -14.32 -3.43
CA GLU A 357 23.92 -15.33 -2.48
C GLU A 357 24.84 -15.29 -1.25
N ASP A 358 24.30 -14.92 -0.10
CA ASP A 358 24.85 -15.29 1.22
C ASP A 358 23.68 -15.89 2.03
N GLY A 359 23.76 -17.11 2.54
CA GLY A 359 24.92 -17.70 3.22
C GLY A 359 24.59 -17.67 4.70
N ASP A 360 24.15 -18.81 5.24
CA ASP A 360 23.77 -18.98 6.63
C ASP A 360 24.92 -18.53 7.57
N GLU A 361 24.64 -17.60 8.49
CA GLU A 361 25.48 -17.40 9.67
C GLU A 361 24.60 -17.48 10.93
N GLU A 362 24.97 -18.45 11.77
CA GLU A 362 24.39 -18.78 13.06
C GLU A 362 24.72 -17.68 14.08
N GLU A 363 23.71 -17.11 14.74
CA GLU A 363 23.94 -16.25 15.91
C GLU A 363 24.20 -17.13 17.14
N GLU A 364 25.45 -17.18 17.59
CA GLU A 364 25.85 -17.77 18.88
C GLU A 364 25.30 -16.93 20.06
N GLU A 365 24.83 -17.66 21.07
CA GLU A 365 24.35 -17.14 22.35
C GLU A 365 25.52 -16.66 23.23
N GLU A 366 25.39 -15.48 23.85
CA GLU A 366 26.17 -15.13 25.04
C GLU A 366 25.23 -14.87 26.21
N GLU A 367 25.18 -15.84 27.12
CA GLU A 367 24.76 -15.70 28.51
C GLU A 367 25.86 -14.96 29.29
N GLU A 368 25.51 -13.96 30.11
CA GLU A 368 26.32 -13.65 31.30
C GLU A 368 25.42 -13.23 32.47
N GLU A 369 25.89 -13.63 33.65
CA GLU A 369 25.17 -14.00 34.86
C GLU A 369 24.87 -12.84 35.82
N GLU A 370 24.02 -13.16 36.79
CA GLU A 370 23.69 -12.37 37.98
C GLU A 370 24.91 -12.16 38.90
N GLU A 371 25.05 -10.96 39.49
CA GLU A 371 25.61 -10.85 40.84
C GLU A 371 24.69 -10.02 41.74
N ALA A 372 24.21 -10.70 42.79
CA ALA A 372 23.60 -10.13 43.98
C ALA A 372 24.68 -9.98 45.06
N VAL A 373 24.74 -8.83 45.75
CA VAL A 373 25.37 -8.74 47.07
C VAL A 373 24.52 -7.87 48.01
N GLU A 374 24.38 -8.40 49.22
CA GLU A 374 23.53 -8.02 50.34
C GLU A 374 23.84 -6.69 51.06
N LYS A 375 22.77 -6.13 51.64
CA LYS A 375 22.58 -5.53 52.98
C LYS A 375 23.70 -4.72 53.64
N HIS A 376 23.33 -3.50 54.04
CA HIS A 376 23.69 -2.97 55.35
C HIS A 376 22.51 -2.23 56.01
N GLU A 377 22.23 -2.60 57.27
CA GLU A 377 21.24 -1.98 58.16
C GLU A 377 21.77 -0.71 58.85
N GLY A 378 20.84 0.21 59.17
CA GLY A 378 20.80 1.03 60.40
C GLY A 378 21.63 2.32 60.43
N ASP A 379 20.99 3.50 60.50
CA ASP A 379 20.55 4.08 61.79
C ASP A 379 19.74 5.40 61.65
N HIS A 380 18.83 5.61 62.62
CA HIS A 380 18.20 6.83 63.20
C HIS A 380 18.12 8.19 62.43
N HIS A 381 17.15 9.10 62.62
CA HIS A 381 15.86 9.23 63.32
C HIS A 381 15.35 10.67 63.00
N THR A 382 14.03 10.89 62.91
CA THR A 382 13.21 12.06 63.34
C THR A 382 12.07 12.36 62.35
N GLY A 383 10.82 12.19 62.82
CA GLY A 383 9.61 12.73 62.18
C GLY A 383 9.31 14.14 62.71
N PRO A 384 8.04 14.61 62.76
CA PRO A 384 6.81 14.01 62.21
C PRO A 384 6.00 15.02 61.35
N GLU A 385 4.95 14.57 60.67
CA GLU A 385 3.63 15.21 60.74
C GLU A 385 2.55 14.36 60.06
N GLN A 386 1.49 14.11 60.82
CA GLN A 386 0.23 13.49 60.40
C GLN A 386 -0.60 14.53 59.64
N LEU A 387 -1.48 14.10 58.73
CA LEU A 387 -2.93 14.41 58.79
C LEU A 387 -3.70 13.80 57.59
N SER A 388 -4.65 12.94 57.95
CA SER A 388 -6.02 12.73 57.44
C SER A 388 -6.30 12.64 55.93
N GLU A 389 -6.90 11.50 55.59
CA GLU A 389 -7.88 11.28 54.53
C GLU A 389 -9.02 12.31 54.58
N ASP A 390 -9.50 12.75 53.41
CA ASP A 390 -10.94 12.85 53.17
C ASP A 390 -11.27 12.88 51.67
N ALA A 391 -12.29 12.12 51.32
CA ALA A 391 -12.83 11.92 49.99
C ALA A 391 -13.72 13.09 49.56
N ALA A 392 -13.75 13.38 48.25
CA ALA A 392 -14.90 14.04 47.63
C ALA A 392 -14.99 13.65 46.15
N GLU A 393 -15.92 12.74 45.88
CA GLU A 393 -16.46 12.40 44.58
C GLU A 393 -17.02 13.64 43.87
N LYS A 394 -16.76 13.77 42.57
CA LYS A 394 -17.63 14.48 41.65
C LYS A 394 -17.88 13.62 40.42
N GLU A 395 -19.01 12.92 40.45
CA GLU A 395 -19.67 12.36 39.29
C GLU A 395 -20.01 13.48 38.29
N SER A 396 -19.60 13.32 37.03
CA SER A 396 -20.26 14.00 35.91
C SER A 396 -20.94 12.96 35.02
N LYS A 397 -22.27 12.93 35.10
CA LYS A 397 -23.17 12.18 34.25
C LYS A 397 -22.94 12.55 32.78
N GLY A 398 -22.57 11.55 31.96
CA GLY A 398 -22.59 11.61 30.50
C GLY A 398 -23.63 10.63 29.99
N ASP A 399 -24.70 11.19 29.46
CA ASP A 399 -25.89 10.56 28.88
C ASP A 399 -25.53 9.55 27.78
N ALA A 400 -26.06 8.33 27.90
CA ALA A 400 -25.88 7.23 26.97
C ALA A 400 -27.04 7.21 25.97
N GLY A 401 -26.85 7.93 24.85
CA GLY A 401 -27.70 7.78 23.67
C GLY A 401 -27.39 6.48 22.94
N LEU A 402 -28.26 5.49 23.13
CA LEU A 402 -28.35 4.27 22.32
C LEU A 402 -28.73 4.65 20.87
N LEU A 403 -27.80 4.48 19.94
CA LEU A 403 -28.12 4.34 18.52
C LEU A 403 -27.68 2.94 18.09
N ASP A 404 -28.70 2.08 18.02
CA ASP A 404 -28.70 0.82 17.31
C ASP A 404 -28.53 1.12 15.82
N ASP A 405 -27.37 0.76 15.25
CA ASP A 405 -27.16 0.76 13.80
C ASP A 405 -26.91 -0.69 13.38
N SER A 406 -28.02 -1.30 12.96
CA SER A 406 -28.08 -2.61 12.34
C SER A 406 -27.17 -2.67 11.12
N ASN A 407 -26.32 -3.69 11.14
CA ASN A 407 -25.35 -4.05 10.13
C ASN A 407 -26.04 -4.56 8.85
N GLU A 408 -26.22 -3.69 7.84
CA GLU A 408 -26.52 -4.10 6.46
C GLU A 408 -25.31 -3.86 5.57
N GLU A 409 -24.52 -4.91 5.34
CA GLU A 409 -23.60 -4.98 4.20
C GLU A 409 -24.43 -5.01 2.91
N LEU A 410 -24.36 -3.94 2.13
CA LEU A 410 -24.96 -3.83 0.80
C LEU A 410 -24.33 -4.83 -0.17
N SER A 411 -25.03 -5.94 -0.38
CA SER A 411 -24.83 -6.89 -1.48
C SER A 411 -25.24 -6.24 -2.81
N LEU A 412 -24.28 -5.98 -3.70
CA LEU A 412 -24.49 -5.45 -5.06
C LEU A 412 -24.99 -6.51 -6.07
N SER A 413 -25.76 -7.51 -5.64
CA SER A 413 -26.22 -8.61 -6.53
C SER A 413 -27.71 -8.61 -6.85
N SER A 414 -28.43 -7.48 -6.73
CA SER A 414 -29.88 -7.45 -7.04
C SER A 414 -30.34 -6.16 -7.72
N LEU A 415 -29.92 -5.97 -8.97
CA LEU A 415 -30.59 -5.05 -9.91
C LEU A 415 -31.07 -5.85 -11.12
N LYS A 416 -32.31 -6.37 -11.04
CA LYS A 416 -33.04 -6.85 -12.21
C LYS A 416 -33.59 -5.65 -12.97
N ILE A 417 -33.04 -5.40 -14.16
CA ILE A 417 -33.58 -4.46 -15.14
C ILE A 417 -34.91 -5.05 -15.65
N LYS A 418 -36.00 -4.29 -15.51
CA LYS A 418 -37.26 -4.55 -16.22
C LYS A 418 -37.13 -3.99 -17.63
N GLU A 419 -37.11 -4.86 -18.63
CA GLU A 419 -37.34 -4.47 -20.02
C GLU A 419 -38.80 -4.01 -20.19
N LYS A 420 -38.97 -2.85 -20.81
CA LYS A 420 -40.24 -2.42 -21.41
C LYS A 420 -40.19 -2.74 -22.89
N THR A 421 -41.00 -3.69 -23.31
CA THR A 421 -41.75 -3.67 -24.58
C THR A 421 -43.15 -4.16 -24.28
#